data_AF-A0A7C7HW02-F1
#
_entry.id   AF-A0A7C7HW02-F1
#
_cell.length_a   1.000
_cell.length_b   1.000
_cell.length_c   1.000
_cell.angle_alpha   90.00
_cell.angle_beta   90.00
_cell.angle_gamma   90.00
#
_symmetry.space_group_name_H-M   'P 1'
#
loop_
_entity.id
_entity.type
_entity.pdbx_description
1 polymer ?
#
loop_
_entity_poly.entity_id
_entity_poly.type
_entity_poly.pdbx_seq_one_letter_code
_entity_poly.pdbx_strand_id
1 'polypeptide(L)'
;MNNTLIILLISTCLYPQISGTVIDYVSNQPLAGVNITGGNTGTAANENGQFLLDVKTGEKLTFAHIGYLEIVESAQDGMIVKMQSVTLQSEEIIVRAGLKDESLQRSTNSVTVYDAKEIKQADGNHFQDIMESIPNLNAAGGTSRPRYFQIRGIGERSHYFAEGPPNFSVGFVIDDIDLSGLGMAGLLYDLDQIEIFKGPQSS
;
A
#
# COMPACT_ATOMS: atom_id res chain seq x y z
N MET A 1 -37.46 5.94 -74.92
CA MET A 1 -36.34 5.94 -73.95
C MET A 1 -36.88 5.41 -72.65
N ASN A 2 -36.55 4.17 -72.29
CA ASN A 2 -37.06 3.52 -71.07
C ASN A 2 -36.16 3.89 -69.90
N ASN A 3 -36.67 4.70 -68.97
CA ASN A 3 -35.97 4.99 -67.72
C ASN A 3 -36.17 3.81 -66.76
N THR A 4 -35.12 3.03 -66.57
CA THR A 4 -35.07 1.94 -65.59
C THR A 4 -34.71 2.54 -64.23
N LEU A 5 -35.61 2.44 -63.25
CA LEU A 5 -35.41 2.89 -61.88
C LEU A 5 -34.77 1.75 -61.07
N ILE A 6 -33.52 1.92 -60.63
CA ILE A 6 -32.83 0.99 -59.74
C ILE A 6 -33.04 1.44 -58.29
N ILE A 7 -33.69 0.60 -57.48
CA ILE A 7 -33.85 0.81 -56.04
C ILE A 7 -32.74 0.01 -55.34
N LEU A 8 -31.81 0.72 -54.71
CA LEU A 8 -30.71 0.15 -53.93
C LEU A 8 -31.17 -0.04 -52.48
N LEU A 9 -31.50 -1.27 -52.09
CA LEU A 9 -31.75 -1.64 -50.70
C LEU A 9 -30.43 -1.76 -49.96
N ILE A 10 -30.09 -0.75 -49.16
CA ILE A 10 -28.96 -0.80 -48.22
C ILE A 10 -29.45 -1.57 -46.99
N SER A 11 -29.03 -2.82 -46.87
CA SER A 11 -29.28 -3.64 -45.68
C SER A 11 -28.36 -3.18 -44.56
N THR A 12 -28.91 -2.48 -43.56
CA THR A 12 -28.17 -2.16 -42.32
C THR A 12 -28.11 -3.41 -41.44
N CYS A 13 -26.92 -3.95 -41.20
CA CYS A 13 -26.72 -4.95 -40.15
C CYS A 13 -26.79 -4.25 -38.79
N LEU A 14 -27.89 -4.45 -38.04
CA LEU A 14 -27.91 -4.15 -36.60
C LEU A 14 -27.14 -5.28 -35.89
N TYR A 15 -26.02 -4.93 -35.27
CA TYR A 15 -25.36 -5.83 -34.31
C TYR A 15 -26.14 -5.78 -32.99
N PRO A 16 -26.31 -6.91 -32.28
CA PRO A 16 -26.92 -6.89 -30.96
C PRO A 16 -26.04 -6.09 -30.01
N GLN A 17 -26.58 -5.00 -29.49
CA GLN A 17 -25.93 -4.18 -28.46
C GLN A 17 -26.60 -4.50 -27.13
N ILE A 18 -25.81 -4.75 -26.10
CA ILE A 18 -26.29 -4.91 -24.75
C ILE A 18 -26.15 -3.57 -24.05
N SER A 19 -27.27 -3.06 -23.57
CA SER A 19 -27.33 -1.86 -22.74
C SER A 19 -27.53 -2.22 -21.28
N GLY A 20 -27.06 -1.38 -20.37
CA GLY A 20 -27.27 -1.58 -18.94
C GLY A 20 -26.88 -0.36 -18.11
N THR A 21 -27.11 -0.44 -16.81
CA THR A 21 -26.75 0.60 -15.85
C THR A 21 -26.00 -0.02 -14.66
N VAL A 22 -24.88 0.60 -14.29
CA VAL A 22 -24.09 0.22 -13.12
C VAL A 22 -24.39 1.19 -11.98
N ILE A 23 -24.67 0.64 -10.81
CA ILE A 23 -24.98 1.39 -9.59
C ILE A 23 -24.19 0.86 -8.40
N ASP A 24 -23.98 1.70 -7.39
CA ASP A 24 -23.42 1.27 -6.12
C ASP A 24 -24.46 0.47 -5.32
N TYR A 25 -24.02 -0.62 -4.70
CA TYR A 25 -24.89 -1.55 -3.98
C TYR A 25 -25.60 -0.90 -2.79
N VAL A 26 -24.93 0.03 -2.08
CA VAL A 26 -25.42 0.61 -0.83
C VAL A 26 -26.27 1.86 -1.09
N SER A 27 -25.71 2.82 -1.80
CA SER A 27 -26.32 4.12 -2.07
C SER A 27 -27.33 4.08 -3.22
N ASN A 28 -27.31 3.03 -4.06
CA ASN A 28 -28.07 2.94 -5.31
C ASN A 28 -27.82 4.11 -6.27
N GLN A 29 -26.70 4.83 -6.12
CA GLN A 29 -26.30 5.89 -7.04
C GLN A 29 -25.63 5.31 -8.30
N PRO A 30 -25.79 5.95 -9.46
CA PRO A 30 -25.10 5.54 -10.68
C PRO A 30 -23.58 5.64 -10.53
N LEU A 31 -22.87 4.64 -11.06
CA LEU A 31 -21.41 4.58 -11.06
C LEU A 31 -20.85 4.87 -12.44
N ALA A 32 -20.23 6.04 -12.56
CA ALA A 32 -19.51 6.45 -13.77
C ALA A 32 -18.11 5.84 -13.83
N GLY A 33 -17.57 5.67 -15.03
CA GLY A 33 -16.18 5.24 -15.23
C GLY A 33 -15.90 3.77 -14.92
N VAL A 34 -16.94 2.96 -14.69
CA VAL A 34 -16.80 1.50 -14.55
C VAL A 34 -16.34 0.93 -15.87
N ASN A 35 -15.27 0.14 -15.87
CA ASN A 35 -14.79 -0.58 -17.04
C ASN A 35 -15.60 -1.87 -17.20
N ILE A 36 -16.20 -2.06 -18.38
CA ILE A 36 -16.96 -3.26 -18.72
C ILE A 36 -16.25 -3.94 -19.88
N THR A 37 -15.85 -5.20 -19.71
CA THR A 37 -15.16 -5.98 -20.73
C THR A 37 -15.88 -7.30 -21.00
N GLY A 38 -15.95 -7.70 -22.27
CA GLY A 38 -16.56 -8.95 -22.71
C GLY A 38 -15.81 -9.50 -23.91
N GLY A 39 -15.17 -10.66 -23.76
CA GLY A 39 -14.35 -11.25 -24.82
C GLY A 39 -13.23 -10.30 -25.29
N ASN A 40 -13.36 -9.79 -26.52
CA ASN A 40 -12.42 -8.84 -27.13
C ASN A 40 -12.95 -7.39 -27.20
N THR A 41 -14.14 -7.12 -26.67
CA THR A 41 -14.73 -5.79 -26.65
C THR A 41 -14.76 -5.22 -25.23
N GLY A 42 -14.80 -3.90 -25.13
CA GLY A 42 -14.91 -3.21 -23.85
C GLY A 42 -15.48 -1.82 -24.01
N THR A 43 -16.11 -1.33 -22.96
CA THR A 43 -16.71 0.01 -22.89
C THR A 43 -16.56 0.53 -21.46
N ALA A 44 -16.90 1.80 -21.23
CA ALA A 44 -16.95 2.38 -19.90
C ALA A 44 -18.34 2.98 -19.63
N ALA A 45 -18.78 2.91 -18.38
CA ALA A 45 -20.02 3.55 -17.95
C ALA A 45 -19.90 5.09 -18.00
N ASN A 46 -20.92 5.77 -18.53
CA ASN A 46 -20.99 7.23 -18.59
C ASN A 46 -21.33 7.85 -17.23
N GLU A 47 -21.48 9.18 -17.17
CA GLU A 47 -21.81 9.93 -15.94
C GLU A 47 -23.12 9.48 -15.26
N ASN A 48 -24.05 8.89 -16.02
CA ASN A 48 -25.31 8.33 -15.51
C ASN A 48 -25.20 6.83 -15.18
N GLY A 49 -23.99 6.26 -15.19
CA GLY A 49 -23.74 4.84 -14.97
C GLY A 49 -24.19 3.93 -16.10
N GLN A 50 -24.60 4.48 -17.24
CA GLN A 50 -25.09 3.69 -18.37
C GLN A 50 -23.94 3.24 -19.26
N PHE A 51 -24.05 2.03 -19.78
CA PHE A 51 -23.09 1.48 -20.74
C PHE A 51 -23.80 0.84 -21.93
N LEU A 52 -23.05 0.74 -23.03
CA LEU A 52 -23.48 0.10 -24.27
C LEU A 52 -22.28 -0.69 -24.82
N LEU A 53 -22.48 -1.99 -25.07
CA LEU A 53 -21.43 -2.88 -25.54
C LEU A 53 -21.95 -3.87 -26.60
N ASP A 54 -21.17 -4.05 -27.67
CA ASP A 54 -21.47 -5.01 -28.73
C ASP A 54 -21.00 -6.41 -28.33
N VAL A 55 -21.91 -7.20 -27.73
CA VAL A 55 -21.67 -8.57 -27.24
C VAL A 55 -22.91 -9.44 -27.42
N LYS A 56 -22.74 -10.76 -27.41
CA LYS A 56 -23.88 -11.68 -27.48
C LYS A 56 -24.56 -11.79 -26.11
N THR A 57 -25.88 -11.88 -26.10
CA THR A 57 -26.64 -12.20 -24.87
C THR A 57 -26.13 -13.51 -24.26
N GLY A 58 -25.88 -13.50 -22.95
CA GLY A 58 -25.33 -14.63 -22.20
C GLY A 58 -23.80 -14.69 -22.13
N GLU A 59 -23.09 -13.85 -22.87
CA GLU A 59 -21.63 -13.70 -22.76
C GLU A 59 -21.24 -13.16 -21.37
N LYS A 60 -20.10 -13.59 -20.83
CA LYS A 60 -19.65 -13.12 -19.50
C LYS A 60 -19.03 -11.74 -19.63
N LEU A 61 -19.55 -10.79 -18.85
CA LEU A 61 -19.06 -9.42 -18.75
C LEU A 61 -18.38 -9.22 -17.41
N THR A 62 -17.17 -8.68 -17.42
CA THR A 62 -16.42 -8.28 -16.23
C THR A 62 -16.60 -6.80 -16.01
N PHE A 63 -16.99 -6.42 -14.79
CA PHE A 63 -17.16 -5.04 -14.36
C PHE A 63 -16.10 -4.69 -13.32
N ALA A 64 -15.24 -3.72 -13.63
CA ALA A 64 -14.14 -3.30 -12.78
C ALA A 64 -14.15 -1.79 -12.55
N HIS A 65 -13.96 -1.38 -11.29
CA HIS A 65 -13.86 0.02 -10.92
C HIS A 65 -12.93 0.18 -9.69
N ILE A 66 -12.22 1.30 -9.61
CA ILE A 66 -11.34 1.58 -8.47
C ILE A 66 -12.18 1.69 -7.20
N GLY A 67 -11.82 0.95 -6.15
CA GLY A 67 -12.55 0.97 -4.89
C GLY A 67 -13.83 0.14 -4.87
N TYR A 68 -14.04 -0.76 -5.85
CA TYR A 68 -15.16 -1.71 -5.88
C TYR A 68 -14.66 -3.13 -6.14
N LEU A 69 -15.45 -4.10 -5.70
CA LEU A 69 -15.22 -5.51 -6.02
C LEU A 69 -15.54 -5.77 -7.50
N GLU A 70 -14.63 -6.45 -8.19
CA GLU A 70 -14.86 -6.93 -9.54
C GLU A 70 -15.95 -7.99 -9.54
N ILE A 71 -16.90 -7.88 -10.48
CA ILE A 71 -17.99 -8.84 -10.64
C ILE A 71 -18.10 -9.30 -12.08
N VAL A 72 -18.52 -10.55 -12.26
CA VAL A 72 -18.70 -11.17 -13.56
C VAL A 72 -20.16 -11.60 -13.69
N GLU A 73 -20.86 -11.01 -14.65
CA GLU A 73 -22.28 -11.28 -14.89
C GLU A 73 -22.54 -11.65 -16.34
N SER A 74 -23.60 -12.42 -16.60
CA SER A 74 -23.99 -12.75 -17.97
C SER A 74 -24.72 -11.57 -18.63
N ALA A 75 -24.30 -11.22 -19.84
CA ALA A 75 -24.83 -10.10 -20.61
C ALA A 75 -26.34 -10.25 -20.87
N GLN A 76 -27.13 -9.29 -20.39
CA GLN A 76 -28.56 -9.19 -20.62
C GLN A 76 -28.90 -7.74 -20.98
N ASP A 77 -29.75 -7.53 -21.97
CA ASP A 77 -30.15 -6.18 -22.36
C ASP A 77 -31.02 -5.53 -21.28
N GLY A 78 -30.70 -4.28 -20.94
CA GLY A 78 -31.31 -3.56 -19.82
C GLY A 78 -30.85 -4.01 -18.44
N MET A 79 -29.72 -4.71 -18.31
CA MET A 79 -29.26 -5.22 -17.00
C MET A 79 -28.89 -4.09 -16.03
N ILE A 80 -29.22 -4.28 -14.75
CA ILE A 80 -28.79 -3.41 -13.66
C ILE A 80 -27.73 -4.14 -12.86
N VAL A 81 -26.54 -3.56 -12.80
CA VAL A 81 -25.37 -4.16 -12.17
C VAL A 81 -25.07 -3.41 -10.89
N LYS A 82 -25.07 -4.13 -9.76
CA LYS A 82 -24.78 -3.54 -8.44
C LYS A 82 -23.36 -3.87 -8.03
N MET A 83 -22.48 -2.88 -8.00
CA MET A 83 -21.11 -3.04 -7.52
C MET A 83 -21.01 -2.72 -6.04
N GLN A 84 -20.30 -3.55 -5.30
CA GLN A 84 -20.05 -3.33 -3.87
C GLN A 84 -18.71 -2.63 -3.69
N SER A 85 -18.71 -1.48 -3.00
CA SER A 85 -17.48 -0.79 -2.65
C SER A 85 -16.61 -1.64 -1.71
N VAL A 86 -15.30 -1.62 -1.94
CA VAL A 86 -14.33 -2.26 -1.05
C VAL A 86 -13.78 -1.20 -0.10
N THR A 87 -13.85 -1.49 1.21
CA THR A 87 -13.12 -0.71 2.21
C THR A 87 -11.71 -1.29 2.29
N LEU A 88 -10.73 -0.59 1.72
CA LEU A 88 -9.32 -0.92 1.92
C LEU A 88 -8.95 -0.54 3.37
N GLN A 89 -9.05 -1.48 4.29
CA GLN A 89 -8.47 -1.31 5.62
C GLN A 89 -6.96 -1.46 5.50
N SER A 90 -6.23 -0.34 5.59
CA SER A 90 -4.79 -0.39 5.80
C SER A 90 -4.52 -0.90 7.21
N GLU A 91 -3.58 -1.82 7.35
CA GLU A 91 -3.07 -2.20 8.67
C GLU A 91 -2.43 -0.96 9.31
N GLU A 92 -2.87 -0.63 10.53
CA GLU A 92 -2.33 0.48 11.30
C GLU A 92 -1.03 0.01 11.97
N ILE A 93 0.07 0.73 11.74
CA ILE A 93 1.35 0.44 12.41
C ILE A 93 1.28 0.97 13.83
N ILE A 94 1.49 0.09 14.81
CA ILE A 94 1.47 0.41 16.23
C ILE A 94 2.92 0.53 16.74
N VAL A 95 3.24 1.66 17.36
CA VAL A 95 4.49 1.95 18.05
C VAL A 95 4.36 1.48 19.49
N ARG A 96 5.30 0.65 19.95
CA ARG A 96 5.24 -0.07 21.24
C ARG A 96 6.31 0.34 22.23
N ALA A 97 7.42 0.95 21.79
CA ALA A 97 8.52 1.31 22.69
C ALA A 97 8.21 2.47 23.65
N GLY A 98 7.06 3.14 23.48
CA GLY A 98 6.58 4.17 24.40
C GLY A 98 5.93 3.58 25.67
N LEU A 99 5.48 4.44 26.57
CA LEU A 99 4.73 4.02 27.77
C LEU A 99 3.38 3.34 27.46
N LYS A 100 2.85 3.56 26.25
CA LYS A 100 1.59 3.02 25.77
C LYS A 100 1.69 2.77 24.27
N ASP A 101 1.04 1.71 23.83
CA ASP A 101 0.81 1.45 22.41
C ASP A 101 0.07 2.63 21.77
N GLU A 102 0.66 3.18 20.71
CA GLU A 102 0.06 4.25 19.93
C GLU A 102 0.21 4.01 18.43
N SER A 103 -0.70 4.60 17.66
CA SER A 103 -0.58 4.57 16.20
C SER A 103 0.59 5.43 15.74
N LEU A 104 1.40 4.93 14.82
CA LEU A 104 2.44 5.72 14.16
C LEU A 104 1.89 7.02 13.56
N GLN A 105 0.65 7.00 13.04
CA GLN A 105 -0.01 8.18 12.47
C GLN A 105 -0.42 9.22 13.53
N ARG A 106 -0.66 8.78 14.77
CA ARG A 106 -1.07 9.63 15.90
C ARG A 106 0.10 10.00 16.80
N SER A 107 1.25 9.33 16.67
CA SER A 107 2.44 9.61 17.46
C SER A 107 2.92 11.04 17.23
N THR A 108 3.21 11.74 18.33
CA THR A 108 3.82 13.07 18.28
C THR A 108 5.34 13.00 18.15
N ASN A 109 5.92 11.80 18.29
CA ASN A 109 7.34 11.57 18.20
C ASN A 109 7.80 11.43 16.75
N SER A 110 9.04 11.82 16.47
CA SER A 110 9.66 11.54 15.17
C SER A 110 10.15 10.09 15.14
N VAL A 111 9.22 9.17 14.89
CA VAL A 111 9.46 7.73 14.81
C VAL A 111 9.54 7.27 13.36
N THR A 112 10.44 6.33 13.10
CA THR A 112 10.40 5.47 11.91
C THR A 112 10.24 4.04 12.39
N VAL A 113 9.31 3.30 11.79
CA VAL A 113 9.09 1.88 12.07
C VAL A 113 9.49 1.09 10.83
N TYR A 114 10.21 -0.01 11.04
CA TYR A 114 10.42 -1.06 10.05
C TYR A 114 9.69 -2.31 10.53
N ASP A 115 8.74 -2.80 9.75
CA ASP A 115 8.00 -4.02 10.08
C ASP A 115 8.79 -5.30 9.74
N ALA A 116 8.32 -6.46 10.19
CA ALA A 116 8.96 -7.74 9.93
C ALA A 116 9.14 -8.04 8.43
N LYS A 117 8.29 -7.50 7.56
CA LYS A 117 8.38 -7.70 6.11
C LYS A 117 9.49 -6.84 5.51
N GLU A 118 9.59 -5.58 5.91
CA GLU A 118 10.66 -4.66 5.50
C GLU A 118 12.03 -5.15 5.98
N ILE A 119 12.11 -5.66 7.22
CA ILE A 119 13.33 -6.28 7.77
C ILE A 119 13.75 -7.48 6.90
N LYS A 120 12.81 -8.37 6.56
CA LYS A 120 13.09 -9.54 5.70
C LYS A 120 13.50 -9.15 4.29
N GLN A 121 12.92 -8.09 3.74
CA GLN A 121 13.27 -7.60 2.39
C GLN A 121 14.68 -7.03 2.30
N ALA A 122 15.21 -6.53 3.41
CA ALA A 122 16.58 -6.01 3.48
C ALA A 122 17.65 -7.10 3.72
N ASP A 123 17.31 -8.39 3.54
CA ASP A 123 18.14 -9.53 3.96
C ASP A 123 18.62 -9.42 5.42
N GLY A 124 17.79 -8.76 6.26
CA GLY A 124 18.13 -8.32 7.59
C GLY A 124 18.36 -9.48 8.54
N ASN A 125 19.58 -9.99 8.57
CA ASN A 125 20.03 -10.91 9.62
C ASN A 125 20.61 -10.10 10.78
N HIS A 126 21.12 -8.90 10.48
CA HIS A 126 21.77 -8.01 11.43
C HIS A 126 21.29 -6.57 11.30
N PHE A 127 21.29 -5.82 12.42
CA PHE A 127 20.89 -4.40 12.41
C PHE A 127 21.65 -3.54 11.40
N GLN A 128 22.88 -3.92 11.08
CA GLN A 128 23.69 -3.26 10.06
C GLN A 128 23.05 -3.25 8.68
N ASP A 129 22.36 -4.33 8.32
CA ASP A 129 21.84 -4.55 6.96
C ASP A 129 20.74 -3.52 6.64
N ILE A 130 20.01 -3.07 7.65
CA ILE A 130 18.96 -2.05 7.50
C ILE A 130 19.45 -0.64 7.81
N MET A 131 20.58 -0.49 8.51
CA MET A 131 21.03 0.79 9.06
C MET A 131 21.22 1.87 7.99
N GLU A 132 21.70 1.47 6.80
CA GLU A 132 21.91 2.37 5.66
C GLU A 132 20.60 2.93 5.09
N SER A 133 19.48 2.23 5.30
CA SER A 133 18.15 2.69 4.90
C SER A 133 17.54 3.68 5.90
N ILE A 134 18.10 3.80 7.11
CA ILE A 134 17.54 4.60 8.19
C ILE A 134 18.05 6.05 8.06
N PRO A 135 17.17 7.02 7.77
CA PRO A 135 17.59 8.39 7.55
C PRO A 135 18.09 9.04 8.83
N ASN A 136 19.24 9.73 8.74
CA ASN A 136 19.91 10.40 9.86
C ASN A 136 20.43 9.48 10.96
N LEU A 137 20.51 8.17 10.71
CA LEU A 137 21.24 7.23 11.56
C LEU A 137 22.66 7.07 11.02
N ASN A 138 23.64 7.20 11.92
CA ASN A 138 25.04 6.89 11.64
C ASN A 138 25.55 5.96 12.73
N ALA A 139 26.62 5.23 12.43
CA ALA A 139 27.30 4.43 13.43
C ALA A 139 28.81 4.62 13.37
N ALA A 140 29.46 4.47 14.52
CA ALA A 140 30.88 4.61 14.70
C ALA A 140 31.45 3.44 15.50
N GLY A 141 32.67 3.05 15.15
CA GLY A 141 33.41 1.99 15.81
C GLY A 141 34.67 1.62 15.04
N GLY A 142 35.63 1.00 15.72
CA GLY A 142 36.90 0.55 15.12
C GLY A 142 36.87 -0.88 14.56
N THR A 143 35.69 -1.49 14.47
CA THR A 143 35.52 -2.88 13.98
C THR A 143 34.38 -2.94 12.98
N SER A 144 34.24 -4.06 12.28
CA SER A 144 33.12 -4.32 11.35
C SER A 144 31.74 -4.30 12.02
N ARG A 145 31.67 -4.34 13.35
CA ARG A 145 30.45 -4.13 14.13
C ARG A 145 30.58 -2.85 14.95
N PRO A 146 30.12 -1.70 14.42
CA PRO A 146 30.11 -0.47 15.19
C PRO A 146 29.21 -0.61 16.42
N ARG A 147 29.57 0.11 17.49
CA ARG A 147 28.85 0.05 18.77
C ARG A 147 28.24 1.36 19.23
N TYR A 148 28.60 2.45 18.57
CA TYR A 148 28.10 3.77 18.90
C TYR A 148 27.20 4.24 17.77
N PHE A 149 25.97 4.60 18.12
CA PHE A 149 24.98 5.12 17.17
C PHE A 149 24.87 6.64 17.34
N GLN A 150 24.66 7.33 16.23
CA GLN A 150 24.35 8.74 16.21
C GLN A 150 23.06 8.98 15.44
N ILE A 151 22.14 9.73 16.03
CA ILE A 151 20.91 10.13 15.38
C ILE A 151 20.91 11.65 15.26
N ARG A 152 20.77 12.16 14.03
CA ARG A 152 20.86 13.60 13.73
C ARG A 152 22.15 14.25 14.29
N GLY A 153 23.25 13.50 14.26
CA GLY A 153 24.57 13.95 14.73
C GLY A 153 24.78 13.88 16.25
N ILE A 154 23.78 13.47 17.03
CA ILE A 154 23.90 13.27 18.48
C ILE A 154 24.24 11.82 18.76
N GLY A 155 25.28 11.57 19.56
CA GLY A 155 25.72 10.24 19.95
C GLY A 155 27.24 10.15 20.04
N GLU A 156 27.72 9.11 20.72
CA GLU A 156 29.15 8.89 20.91
C GLU A 156 29.82 8.42 19.62
N ARG A 157 31.12 8.69 19.46
CA ARG A 157 31.90 8.20 18.30
C ARG A 157 33.02 7.24 18.70
N SER A 158 33.44 7.30 19.96
CA SER A 158 34.47 6.47 20.57
C SER A 158 34.32 6.52 22.09
N HIS A 159 34.89 5.54 22.79
CA HIS A 159 35.17 5.65 24.22
C HIS A 159 36.65 5.38 24.45
N TYR A 160 37.36 6.38 24.96
CA TYR A 160 38.72 6.25 25.46
C TYR A 160 38.70 6.11 26.98
N PHE A 161 39.68 5.37 27.51
CA PHE A 161 39.82 5.05 28.94
C PHE A 161 39.84 6.27 29.88
N ALA A 162 40.06 7.49 29.37
CA ALA A 162 40.13 8.74 30.14
C ALA A 162 38.87 9.64 30.03
N GLU A 163 37.83 9.25 29.28
CA GLU A 163 36.62 10.07 29.05
C GLU A 163 35.57 9.95 30.17
N GLY A 164 35.81 9.10 31.18
CA GLY A 164 34.88 8.87 32.28
C GLY A 164 33.88 7.75 31.99
N PRO A 165 32.82 7.62 32.81
CA PRO A 165 31.79 6.60 32.62
C PRO A 165 31.08 6.77 31.26
N PRO A 166 30.75 5.68 30.55
CA PRO A 166 30.02 5.77 29.28
C PRO A 166 28.69 6.49 29.47
N ASN A 167 28.39 7.47 28.62
CA ASN A 167 27.08 8.12 28.57
C ASN A 167 26.52 8.01 27.15
N PHE A 168 25.68 7.00 26.92
CA PHE A 168 25.08 6.77 25.60
C PHE A 168 23.89 7.71 25.39
N SER A 169 24.11 8.78 24.61
CA SER A 169 23.04 9.73 24.25
C SER A 169 21.98 9.10 23.33
N VAL A 170 22.33 8.03 22.62
CA VAL A 170 21.41 7.23 21.80
C VAL A 170 21.27 5.86 22.45
N GLY A 171 20.05 5.55 22.89
CA GLY A 171 19.71 4.26 23.47
C GLY A 171 19.58 3.16 22.41
N PHE A 172 19.94 1.93 22.77
CA PHE A 172 19.64 0.74 21.96
C PHE A 172 18.97 -0.29 22.87
N VAL A 173 17.67 -0.52 22.66
CA VAL A 173 16.84 -1.35 23.55
C VAL A 173 16.22 -2.47 22.74
N ILE A 174 16.21 -3.69 23.29
CA ILE A 174 15.53 -4.86 22.72
C ILE A 174 14.68 -5.46 23.84
N ASP A 175 13.38 -5.62 23.63
CA ASP A 175 12.45 -6.18 24.62
C ASP A 175 12.60 -5.57 26.02
N ASP A 176 12.63 -4.24 26.10
CA ASP A 176 12.83 -3.44 27.33
C ASP A 176 14.20 -3.64 28.02
N ILE A 177 15.14 -4.35 27.40
CA ILE A 177 16.51 -4.50 27.88
C ILE A 177 17.41 -3.46 27.21
N ASP A 178 18.01 -2.59 28.02
CA ASP A 178 18.99 -1.61 27.55
C ASP A 178 20.32 -2.29 27.17
N LEU A 179 20.66 -2.21 25.90
CA LEU A 179 21.88 -2.71 25.27
C LEU A 179 22.75 -1.56 24.74
N SER A 180 22.54 -0.34 25.22
CA SER A 180 23.32 0.84 24.84
C SER A 180 24.81 0.59 25.05
N GLY A 181 25.61 0.87 24.01
CA GLY A 181 27.06 0.63 24.03
C GLY A 181 27.52 -0.80 23.79
N LEU A 182 26.61 -1.77 23.84
CA LEU A 182 26.89 -3.15 23.42
C LEU A 182 26.85 -3.29 21.89
N GLY A 183 26.33 -2.28 21.20
CA GLY A 183 26.37 -2.14 19.75
C GLY A 183 25.38 -3.05 19.05
N MET A 184 25.80 -3.64 17.93
CA MET A 184 24.98 -4.54 17.10
C MET A 184 24.77 -5.94 17.73
N ALA A 185 24.40 -6.01 19.01
CA ALA A 185 24.16 -7.27 19.70
C ALA A 185 22.81 -7.94 19.32
N GLY A 186 22.00 -7.32 18.46
CA GLY A 186 20.70 -7.84 18.02
C GLY A 186 20.76 -8.57 16.67
N LEU A 187 20.18 -9.76 16.63
CA LEU A 187 19.82 -10.45 15.39
C LEU A 187 18.41 -10.00 14.99
N LEU A 188 18.15 -9.77 13.70
CA LEU A 188 16.84 -9.26 13.27
C LEU A 188 15.88 -10.35 12.78
N TYR A 189 16.33 -11.60 12.63
CA TYR A 189 15.56 -12.64 11.94
C TYR A 189 14.25 -13.04 12.63
N ASP A 190 14.09 -12.70 13.92
CA ASP A 190 12.90 -13.00 14.74
C ASP A 190 12.32 -11.73 15.40
N LEU A 191 12.58 -10.55 14.82
CA LEU A 191 11.99 -9.31 15.30
C LEU A 191 10.67 -9.01 14.60
N ASP A 192 9.67 -8.61 15.38
CA ASP A 192 8.38 -8.15 14.87
C ASP A 192 8.50 -6.78 14.19
N GLN A 193 9.24 -5.86 14.81
CA GLN A 193 9.45 -4.51 14.29
C GLN A 193 10.66 -3.84 14.92
N ILE A 194 11.17 -2.82 14.26
CA ILE A 194 12.24 -1.94 14.75
C ILE A 194 11.72 -0.51 14.76
N GLU A 195 11.85 0.16 15.89
CA GLU A 195 11.37 1.52 16.09
C GLU A 195 12.53 2.48 16.35
N ILE A 196 12.67 3.50 15.51
CA ILE A 196 13.75 4.47 15.60
C ILE A 196 13.19 5.84 15.97
N PHE A 197 13.45 6.25 17.20
CA PHE A 197 13.06 7.54 17.75
C PHE A 197 14.17 8.56 17.50
N LYS A 198 13.86 9.63 16.76
CA LYS A 198 14.87 10.61 16.29
C LYS A 198 14.88 11.92 17.07
N GLY A 199 14.71 11.84 18.38
CA GLY A 199 14.70 13.00 19.26
C GLY A 199 14.70 12.62 20.75
N PRO A 200 14.65 13.61 21.65
CA PRO A 200 14.62 13.36 23.09
C PRO A 200 13.42 12.48 23.49
N GLN A 201 13.68 11.45 24.29
CA GLN A 201 12.66 10.52 24.80
C GLN A 201 12.36 10.70 26.30
N SER A 202 12.89 11.75 26.93
CA SER A 202 12.56 12.11 28.31
C SER A 202 11.22 12.85 28.33
N SER A 203 10.12 12.12 28.46
CA SER A 203 8.77 12.68 28.70
C SER A 203 7.98 11.78 29.64
#